data_AF-A0A4U5TT39-F1
#
_entry.id   AF-A0A4U5TT39-F1
#
_cell.length_a   1.000
_cell.length_b   1.000
_cell.length_c   1.000
_cell.angle_alpha   90.00
_cell.angle_beta   90.00
_cell.angle_gamma   90.00
#
_symmetry.space_group_name_H-M   'P 1'
#
loop_
_entity.id
_entity.type
_entity.pdbx_description
1 polymer ?
#
loop_
_entity_poly.entity_id
_entity_poly.type
_entity_poly.pdbx_seq_one_letter_code
_entity_poly.pdbx_strand_id
1 'polypeptide(L)'
;MSSAETINDILDELDQIIAECEATNHRLGVFAYVYRRTTAEIAKEIALGHFEDNKRMEAFDVAFAMLYINAYKNYKVNKPVSKSWAFAFEQAEKPIDHNSAYFNGNECAHQSRSGHSDSSNH
;
A
#
# COMPACT_ATOMS: atom_id res chain seq x y z
N MET A 1 8.29 -4.11 18.34
CA MET A 1 8.67 -4.33 16.94
C MET A 1 8.43 -5.81 16.70
N SER A 2 7.60 -6.18 15.72
CA SER A 2 7.44 -7.59 15.39
C SER A 2 8.75 -8.09 14.77
N SER A 3 9.23 -9.24 15.25
CA SER A 3 10.46 -9.90 14.80
C SER A 3 10.12 -10.98 13.78
N ALA A 4 9.27 -10.65 12.80
CA ALA A 4 9.00 -11.58 11.70
C ALA A 4 10.32 -11.78 10.94
N GLU A 5 10.81 -13.02 10.94
CA GLU A 5 12.11 -13.38 10.35
C GLU A 5 11.95 -14.29 9.13
N THR A 6 10.74 -14.85 8.95
CA THR A 6 10.43 -15.81 7.89
C THR A 6 9.16 -15.46 7.13
N ILE A 7 8.99 -16.06 5.95
CA ILE A 7 7.77 -15.88 5.15
C ILE A 7 6.51 -16.38 5.87
N ASN A 8 6.64 -17.37 6.76
CA ASN A 8 5.52 -17.87 7.56
C ASN A 8 5.08 -16.87 8.63
N ASP A 9 6.04 -16.22 9.30
CA ASP A 9 5.72 -15.15 10.27
C ASP A 9 4.97 -14.00 9.60
N ILE A 10 5.34 -13.69 8.35
CA ILE A 10 4.64 -12.69 7.53
C ILE A 10 3.21 -13.11 7.21
N LEU A 11 2.98 -14.37 6.83
CA LEU A 11 1.65 -14.88 6.57
C LEU A 11 0.76 -14.78 7.83
N ASP A 12 1.30 -15.16 9.00
CA ASP A 12 0.59 -15.09 10.27
C ASP A 12 0.24 -13.64 10.66
N GLU A 13 1.18 -12.70 10.47
CA GLU A 13 0.94 -11.28 10.71
C GLU A 13 -0.11 -10.68 9.76
N LEU A 14 -0.08 -11.08 8.48
CA LEU A 14 -1.08 -10.64 7.51
C LEU A 14 -2.46 -11.22 7.82
N ASP A 15 -2.54 -12.50 8.21
CA ASP A 15 -3.79 -13.14 8.62
C ASP A 15 -4.39 -12.47 9.86
N GLN A 16 -3.56 -12.02 10.82
CA GLN A 16 -4.03 -11.22 11.97
C GLN A 16 -4.59 -9.86 11.54
N ILE A 17 -3.90 -9.15 10.63
CA ILE A 17 -4.38 -7.85 10.11
C ILE A 17 -5.72 -8.01 9.37
N ILE A 18 -5.85 -9.07 8.56
CA ILE A 18 -7.07 -9.38 7.82
C ILE A 18 -8.22 -9.65 8.81
N ALA A 19 -8.02 -10.55 9.78
CA ALA A 19 -9.04 -10.89 10.76
C ALA A 19 -9.50 -9.65 11.57
N GLU A 20 -8.57 -8.78 11.94
CA GLU A 20 -8.90 -7.52 12.62
C GLU A 20 -9.75 -6.60 11.74
N CYS A 21 -9.36 -6.43 10.48
CA CYS A 21 -10.06 -5.57 9.53
C CYS A 21 -11.45 -6.13 9.18
N GLU A 22 -11.61 -7.46 9.10
CA GLU A 22 -12.90 -8.11 8.92
C GLU A 22 -13.82 -7.88 10.13
N ALA A 23 -13.31 -8.07 11.35
CA ALA A 23 -14.06 -7.86 12.57
C ALA A 23 -14.53 -6.40 12.76
N THR A 24 -13.77 -5.44 12.23
CA THR A 24 -14.06 -4.01 12.32
C THR A 24 -14.69 -3.42 11.05
N ASN A 25 -14.92 -4.25 10.02
CA ASN A 25 -15.36 -3.84 8.69
C ASN A 25 -14.51 -2.70 8.10
N HIS A 26 -13.19 -2.78 8.32
CA HIS A 26 -12.24 -1.72 7.98
C HIS A 26 -11.55 -2.01 6.64
N ARG A 27 -11.57 -1.03 5.72
CA ARG A 27 -11.05 -1.17 4.35
C ARG A 27 -9.53 -1.30 4.26
N LEU A 28 -8.81 -1.06 5.37
CA LEU A 28 -7.36 -1.20 5.44
C LEU A 28 -6.90 -2.65 5.22
N GLY A 29 -7.78 -3.64 5.44
CA GLY A 29 -7.48 -5.06 5.23
C GLY A 29 -7.36 -5.48 3.77
N VAL A 30 -7.81 -4.66 2.80
CA VAL A 30 -7.79 -5.01 1.38
C VAL A 30 -6.36 -5.25 0.88
N PHE A 31 -5.42 -4.38 1.25
CA PHE A 31 -4.02 -4.57 0.87
C PHE A 31 -3.41 -5.80 1.54
N ALA A 32 -3.67 -6.01 2.84
CA ALA A 32 -3.21 -7.18 3.57
C ALA A 32 -3.70 -8.49 2.90
N TYR A 33 -4.98 -8.55 2.51
CA TYR A 33 -5.56 -9.70 1.83
C TYR A 33 -4.88 -10.01 0.49
N VAL A 34 -4.69 -8.98 -0.36
CA VAL A 34 -4.01 -9.16 -1.65
C VAL A 34 -2.57 -9.61 -1.44
N TYR A 35 -1.85 -8.95 -0.54
CA TYR A 35 -0.45 -9.24 -0.32
C TYR A 35 -0.22 -10.62 0.31
N ARG A 36 -1.09 -11.05 1.24
CA ARG A 36 -1.09 -12.40 1.82
C ARG A 36 -1.18 -13.50 0.77
N ARG A 37 -2.02 -13.30 -0.26
CA ARG A 37 -2.13 -14.25 -1.37
C ARG A 37 -0.85 -14.30 -2.20
N THR A 38 -0.25 -13.14 -2.48
CA THR A 38 1.02 -13.05 -3.19
C THR A 38 2.15 -13.74 -2.42
N THR A 39 2.31 -13.44 -1.14
CA THR A 39 3.32 -14.05 -0.28
C THR A 39 3.14 -15.57 -0.17
N ALA A 40 1.91 -16.07 -0.10
CA ALA A 40 1.65 -17.50 -0.09
C ALA A 40 2.09 -18.20 -1.39
N GLU A 41 1.89 -17.55 -2.55
CA GLU A 41 2.39 -18.08 -3.82
C GLU A 41 3.92 -18.03 -3.89
N ILE A 42 4.55 -16.96 -3.41
CA ILE A 42 6.01 -16.86 -3.32
C ILE A 42 6.57 -17.99 -2.45
N ALA A 43 5.98 -18.25 -1.28
CA ALA A 43 6.38 -19.33 -0.39
C ALA A 43 6.32 -20.71 -1.08
N LYS A 44 5.25 -20.94 -1.85
CA LYS A 44 5.09 -22.17 -2.65
C LYS A 44 6.18 -22.29 -3.72
N GLU A 45 6.44 -21.23 -4.49
CA GLU A 45 7.44 -21.27 -5.57
C GLU A 45 8.88 -21.36 -5.03
N ILE A 46 9.15 -20.81 -3.83
CA ILE A 46 10.40 -21.03 -3.07
C ILE A 46 10.57 -22.51 -2.72
N ALA A 47 9.52 -23.16 -2.23
CA ALA A 47 9.56 -24.58 -1.88
C ALA A 47 9.78 -25.49 -3.11
N LEU A 48 9.34 -25.06 -4.29
CA LEU A 48 9.58 -25.74 -5.57
C LEU A 48 10.96 -25.41 -6.18
N GLY A 49 11.66 -24.40 -5.64
CA GLY A 49 12.97 -23.99 -6.13
C GLY A 49 12.95 -23.23 -7.46
N HIS A 50 11.84 -22.58 -7.81
CA HIS A 50 11.63 -21.97 -9.13
C HIS A 50 12.28 -20.59 -9.30
N PHE A 51 12.73 -19.95 -8.23
CA PHE A 51 13.49 -18.70 -8.33
C PHE A 51 14.98 -18.97 -8.56
N GLU A 52 15.64 -18.06 -9.28
CA GLU A 52 17.10 -18.07 -9.48
C GLU A 52 17.86 -18.11 -8.14
N ASP A 53 17.38 -17.33 -7.16
CA ASP A 53 17.87 -17.35 -5.78
C ASP A 53 16.67 -17.29 -4.81
N ASN A 54 16.24 -18.47 -4.36
CA ASN A 54 15.10 -18.61 -3.44
C ASN A 54 15.35 -17.91 -2.09
N LYS A 55 16.58 -17.91 -1.58
CA LYS A 55 16.89 -17.26 -0.29
C LYS A 55 16.80 -15.75 -0.40
N ARG A 56 17.31 -15.19 -1.50
CA ARG A 56 17.18 -13.77 -1.78
C ARG A 56 15.73 -13.35 -2.02
N MET A 57 14.95 -14.19 -2.72
CA MET A 57 13.52 -13.94 -2.94
C MET A 57 12.76 -13.91 -1.59
N GLU A 58 13.00 -14.86 -0.70
CA GLU A 58 12.40 -14.86 0.63
C GLU A 58 12.74 -13.59 1.41
N ALA A 59 14.04 -13.25 1.50
CA ALA A 59 14.49 -12.07 2.22
C ALA A 59 13.88 -10.77 1.66
N PHE A 60 13.73 -10.68 0.33
CA PHE A 60 13.08 -9.55 -0.32
C PHE A 60 11.58 -9.47 0.04
N ASP A 61 10.85 -10.58 -0.06
CA ASP A 61 9.41 -10.57 0.24
C ASP A 61 9.16 -10.24 1.73
N VAL A 62 9.93 -10.83 2.64
CA VAL A 62 9.86 -10.53 4.07
C VAL A 62 10.15 -9.06 4.36
N ALA A 63 11.22 -8.50 3.77
CA ALA A 63 11.56 -7.09 3.97
C ALA A 63 10.46 -6.16 3.44
N PHE A 64 9.89 -6.45 2.27
CA PHE A 64 8.81 -5.65 1.70
C PHE A 64 7.52 -5.74 2.55
N ALA A 65 7.16 -6.94 2.99
CA ALA A 65 6.04 -7.17 3.89
C ALA A 65 6.17 -6.36 5.19
N MET A 66 7.35 -6.37 5.80
CA MET A 66 7.62 -5.63 7.03
C MET A 66 7.47 -4.11 6.83
N LEU A 67 7.79 -3.56 5.65
CA LEU A 67 7.56 -2.13 5.37
C LEU A 67 6.08 -1.77 5.49
N TYR A 68 5.19 -2.62 4.97
CA TYR A 68 3.74 -2.43 5.09
C TYR A 68 3.26 -2.67 6.53
N ILE A 69 3.61 -3.80 7.15
CA ILE A 69 3.15 -4.17 8.50
C ILE A 69 3.55 -3.10 9.51
N ASN A 70 4.78 -2.57 9.42
CA ASN A 70 5.23 -1.49 10.29
C ASN A 70 4.46 -0.19 10.04
N ALA A 71 4.17 0.15 8.78
CA ALA A 71 3.35 1.31 8.46
C ALA A 71 1.93 1.17 9.03
N TYR A 72 1.28 0.01 8.84
CA TYR A 72 -0.04 -0.29 9.38
C TYR A 72 -0.07 -0.17 10.92
N LYS A 73 0.86 -0.86 11.60
CA LYS A 73 0.96 -0.83 13.07
C LYS A 73 1.22 0.58 13.61
N ASN A 74 2.11 1.35 12.97
CA ASN A 74 2.39 2.73 13.36
C ASN A 74 1.19 3.65 13.14
N TYR A 75 0.50 3.53 12.01
CA TYR A 75 -0.67 4.34 11.70
C TYR A 75 -1.75 4.18 12.77
N LYS A 76 -2.05 2.94 13.18
CA LYS A 76 -3.06 2.64 14.21
C LYS A 76 -2.78 3.25 15.58
N VAL A 77 -1.52 3.50 15.92
CA VAL A 77 -1.12 4.12 17.19
C VAL A 77 -0.72 5.59 16.99
N ASN A 78 -1.16 6.22 15.90
CA ASN A 78 -0.88 7.61 15.55
C ASN A 78 0.61 7.96 15.52
N LYS A 79 1.47 7.01 15.15
CA LYS A 79 2.89 7.24 14.92
C LYS A 79 3.15 7.66 13.47
N PRO A 80 4.18 8.48 13.20
CA PRO A 80 4.53 8.87 11.85
C PRO A 80 4.81 7.67 10.94
N VAL A 81 4.29 7.74 9.72
CA VAL A 81 4.55 6.81 8.61
C VAL A 81 5.02 7.60 7.39
N SER A 82 5.47 6.92 6.32
CA SER A 82 5.81 7.61 5.09
C SER A 82 4.60 8.36 4.52
N LYS A 83 4.85 9.45 3.79
CA LYS A 83 3.77 10.24 3.17
C LYS A 83 2.87 9.40 2.25
N SER A 84 3.45 8.43 1.55
CA SER A 84 2.70 7.50 0.70
C SER A 84 1.72 6.64 1.50
N TRP A 85 2.16 6.07 2.62
CA TRP A 85 1.31 5.26 3.49
C TRP A 85 0.27 6.08 4.23
N ALA A 86 0.65 7.26 4.77
CA ALA A 86 -0.30 8.17 5.41
C ALA A 86 -1.45 8.52 4.46
N PHE A 87 -1.12 8.94 3.23
CA PHE A 87 -2.13 9.25 2.22
C PHE A 87 -3.03 8.04 1.93
N ALA A 88 -2.46 6.87 1.67
CA ALA A 88 -3.24 5.66 1.36
C ALA A 88 -4.21 5.29 2.50
N PHE A 89 -3.76 5.36 3.75
CA PHE A 89 -4.58 5.01 4.91
C PHE A 89 -5.68 6.04 5.16
N GLU A 90 -5.38 7.34 5.05
CA GLU A 90 -6.38 8.42 5.16
C GLU A 90 -7.48 8.31 4.10
N GLN A 91 -7.16 7.88 2.87
CA GLN A 91 -8.20 7.66 1.85
C GLN A 91 -9.04 6.41 2.11
N ALA A 92 -8.48 5.40 2.80
CA ALA A 92 -9.21 4.18 3.14
C ALA A 92 -10.28 4.43 4.21
N GLU A 93 -10.07 5.40 5.11
CA GLU A 93 -11.03 5.80 6.14
C GLU A 93 -12.18 6.66 5.60
N LYS A 94 -11.99 7.32 4.45
CA LYS A 94 -13.04 8.13 3.84
C LYS A 94 -14.15 7.24 3.26
N PRO A 95 -15.43 7.62 3.45
CA PRO A 95 -16.53 7.04 2.68
C PRO A 95 -16.23 7.16 1.18
N ILE A 96 -16.64 6.15 0.41
CA ILE A 96 -16.62 6.26 -1.05
C ILE A 96 -17.66 7.32 -1.42
N ASP A 97 -17.19 8.53 -1.69
CA ASP A 97 -18.02 9.60 -2.20
C ASP A 97 -18.22 9.40 -3.71
N HIS A 98 -19.38 8.89 -4.09
CA HIS A 98 -19.78 8.71 -5.48
C HIS A 98 -19.93 10.05 -6.25
N ASN A 99 -19.93 11.19 -5.55
CA ASN A 99 -20.02 12.52 -6.15
C ASN A 99 -18.69 13.29 -6.14
N SER A 100 -17.61 12.62 -5.75
CA SER A 100 -16.26 13.18 -5.77
C SER A 100 -15.82 13.53 -7.19
N ALA A 101 -15.12 14.67 -7.34
CA ALA A 101 -14.56 15.14 -8.61
C ALA A 101 -13.67 14.11 -9.34
N TYR A 102 -13.19 13.07 -8.66
CA TYR A 102 -12.47 11.96 -9.28
C TYR A 102 -13.34 11.06 -10.20
N PHE A 103 -14.65 10.98 -9.98
CA PHE A 103 -15.59 10.20 -10.81
C PHE A 103 -16.32 11.06 -11.85
N ASN A 104 -16.54 12.34 -11.55
CA ASN A 104 -17.07 13.30 -12.51
C ASN A 104 -15.89 13.86 -13.31
N GLY A 105 -15.49 13.16 -14.39
CA GLY A 105 -14.31 13.43 -15.26
C GLY A 105 -14.16 14.82 -15.87
N ASN A 106 -14.21 15.87 -15.05
CA ASN A 106 -14.14 17.27 -15.38
C ASN A 106 -12.90 17.90 -14.74
N GLU A 107 -11.73 17.30 -14.93
CA GLU A 107 -10.46 18.03 -14.83
C GLU A 107 -9.54 17.62 -15.98
N CYS A 108 -9.97 17.97 -17.20
CA CYS A 108 -9.06 18.15 -18.33
C CYS A 108 -9.26 19.56 -18.90
N ALA A 109 -9.22 20.58 -18.03
CA ALA A 109 -9.23 21.98 -18.42
C ALA A 109 -7.85 22.60 -18.17
N HIS A 110 -7.01 22.52 -19.21
CA HIS A 110 -6.09 23.58 -19.62
C HIS A 110 -5.49 24.47 -18.51
N GLN A 111 -4.35 24.07 -17.96
CA GLN A 111 -3.32 25.06 -17.64
C GLN A 111 -2.65 25.46 -18.95
N SER A 112 -3.36 26.33 -19.69
CA SER A 112 -2.81 27.08 -20.80
C SER A 112 -1.70 27.97 -20.26
N ARG A 113 -0.47 27.58 -20.60
CA ARG A 113 0.75 28.37 -20.60
C ARG A 113 0.42 29.84 -20.93
N SER A 114 0.41 30.72 -19.94
CA SER A 114 0.24 32.15 -20.16
C SER A 114 1.46 32.65 -20.93
N GLY A 115 1.25 32.98 -22.20
CA GLY A 115 2.24 33.65 -23.03
C GLY A 115 2.63 34.98 -22.40
N HIS A 116 3.92 35.16 -22.14
CA HIS A 116 4.51 36.47 -21.92
C HIS A 116 4.69 37.07 -23.32
N SER A 117 3.69 37.83 -23.76
CA SER A 117 3.78 38.64 -24.97
C SER A 117 4.57 39.90 -24.66
N ASP A 118 5.82 39.91 -25.10
CA ASP A 118 6.54 41.14 -25.42
C ASP A 118 5.71 41.97 -26.40
N SER A 119 5.53 43.25 -26.10
CA SER A 119 5.08 44.24 -27.07
C SER A 119 5.68 45.59 -26.71
N SER A 120 6.70 45.96 -27.48
CA SER A 120 7.17 47.32 -27.68
C SER A 120 6.05 48.23 -28.19
N ASN A 121 5.93 49.43 -27.63
CA ASN A 121 5.95 50.73 -28.35
C ASN A 121 5.35 51.87 -27.53
N HIS A 122 6.20 52.75 -26.99
CA HIS A 122 6.29 54.16 -27.39
C HIS A 122 7.59 54.79 -26.87
#